data_AF-A0A8H9C7D4-F1
#
_entry.id   AF-A0A8H9C7D4-F1
#
_cell.length_a   1.000
_cell.length_b   1.000
_cell.length_c   1.000
_cell.angle_alpha   90.00
_cell.angle_beta   90.00
_cell.angle_gamma   90.00
#
_symmetry.space_group_name_H-M   'P 1'
#
loop_
_entity.id
_entity.type
_entity.pdbx_description
1 polymer ?
#
loop_
_entity_poly.entity_id
_entity_poly.type
_entity_poly.pdbx_seq_one_letter_code
_entity_poly.pdbx_strand_id
1 'polypeptide(L)'
;MGRPAIAVRLLERGLGLDVGDAEHREEINGLLRAAWNALMPLLARPGEGSHYALDFETAHVAPVLRAYLRDARAILDCREPGCEGGCSACVLAGDLHAQAEILDRQAALAFAEVELAAVAGPSQEDAAAEGAVLARDVADEIAARVGGGAEEAILWPAAPFDPTSLIRPRLRTLLGRLNEAGHAVTLCLSEEILSGLDAAQRLGLRDAAIRHGLCLAIGTAPRFRNGARAVAALASGRIWASRDEAPARFGDSWGLGRDAPVVAFPGAPPACAPFDHDRLLPRPGARYIEPKTRLDGPSRSLGDRFAALVRPDLEAAGLWRPKQLVSVSYSDRYVRSPLVALLVVRAVSRLAAALAGPQRPRFRLATAPLKFHDGAAPYRLSHDWRVETDREQVLRHLCQGAGLDLDLQVGQASHSRRLTLGYADGGTASIVLDQGFGFLRPVAQAPHFDFREPAPAQAKRLSGVDLLCSSDGTTYIVVVSEGGRAT
;
A
#
# COMPACT_ATOMS: atom_id res chain seq x y z
N MET A 1 -19.44 22.79 -23.07
CA MET A 1 -19.20 23.75 -21.97
C MET A 1 -19.27 22.98 -20.66
N GLY A 2 -18.20 23.01 -19.86
CA GLY A 2 -18.14 22.30 -18.58
C GLY A 2 -19.11 22.91 -17.57
N ARG A 3 -19.71 22.08 -16.71
CA ARG A 3 -20.54 22.56 -15.60
C ARG A 3 -19.71 23.45 -14.68
N PRO A 4 -20.16 24.66 -14.30
CA PRO A 4 -19.45 25.50 -13.35
C PRO A 4 -19.34 24.83 -11.98
N ALA A 5 -18.28 25.15 -11.25
CA ALA A 5 -18.01 24.59 -9.92
C ALA A 5 -19.18 24.86 -8.95
N ILE A 6 -19.44 23.93 -8.02
CA ILE A 6 -20.56 24.01 -7.06
C ILE A 6 -20.55 25.33 -6.27
N ALA A 7 -19.37 25.81 -5.87
CA ALA A 7 -19.22 27.08 -5.16
C ALA A 7 -19.64 28.30 -6.02
N VAL A 8 -19.36 28.28 -7.32
CA VAL A 8 -19.77 29.33 -8.26
C VAL A 8 -21.29 29.32 -8.43
N ARG A 9 -21.89 28.14 -8.56
CA ARG A 9 -23.36 27.98 -8.66
C ARG A 9 -24.10 28.37 -7.37
N LEU A 10 -23.47 28.13 -6.21
CA LEU A 10 -23.97 28.56 -4.90
C LEU A 10 -24.03 30.08 -4.79
N LEU A 11 -22.97 30.77 -5.23
CA LEU A 11 -22.91 32.23 -5.22
C LEU A 11 -23.83 32.83 -6.29
N GLU A 12 -23.86 32.24 -7.50
CA GLU A 12 -24.77 32.62 -8.59
C GLU A 12 -26.23 32.59 -8.12
N ARG A 13 -26.70 31.45 -7.59
CA ARG A 13 -28.09 31.30 -7.15
C ARG A 13 -28.39 32.00 -5.83
N GLY A 14 -27.44 32.00 -4.90
CA GLY A 14 -27.63 32.56 -3.57
C GLY A 14 -27.61 34.08 -3.53
N LEU A 15 -26.96 34.74 -4.50
CA LEU A 15 -26.84 36.19 -4.59
C LEU A 15 -27.57 36.78 -5.81
N GLY A 16 -28.30 35.96 -6.58
CA GLY A 16 -29.01 36.42 -7.79
C GLY A 16 -28.08 36.90 -8.92
N LEU A 17 -26.83 36.43 -8.94
CA LEU A 17 -25.80 36.83 -9.90
C LEU A 17 -25.89 35.97 -11.17
N ASP A 18 -25.44 36.50 -12.31
CA ASP A 18 -25.39 35.80 -13.60
C ASP A 18 -23.94 35.59 -14.04
N VAL A 19 -23.50 34.33 -14.17
CA VAL A 19 -22.13 33.98 -14.60
C VAL A 19 -21.89 34.34 -16.08
N GLY A 20 -22.93 34.59 -16.87
CA GLY A 20 -22.83 35.16 -18.21
C GLY A 20 -22.36 36.62 -18.22
N ASP A 21 -22.61 37.36 -17.14
CA ASP A 21 -22.22 38.76 -16.97
C ASP A 21 -20.78 38.90 -16.47
N ALA A 22 -20.07 39.94 -16.89
CA ALA A 22 -18.66 40.13 -16.53
C ALA A 22 -18.47 40.69 -15.12
N GLU A 23 -19.34 41.59 -14.68
CA GLU A 23 -19.28 42.26 -13.39
C GLU A 23 -19.67 41.29 -12.27
N HIS A 24 -20.74 40.52 -12.48
CA HIS A 24 -21.17 39.45 -11.58
C HIS A 24 -20.11 38.34 -11.42
N ARG A 25 -19.37 38.01 -12.49
CA ARG A 25 -18.24 37.07 -12.40
C ARG A 25 -17.09 37.63 -11.57
N GLU A 26 -16.81 38.92 -11.67
CA GLU A 26 -15.76 39.56 -10.89
C GLU A 26 -16.10 39.56 -9.39
N GLU A 27 -17.37 39.79 -9.06
CA GLU A 27 -17.90 39.71 -7.69
C GLU A 27 -17.81 38.29 -7.11
N ILE A 28 -18.26 37.27 -7.86
CA ILE A 28 -18.11 35.85 -7.48
C ILE A 28 -16.64 35.50 -7.24
N ASN A 29 -15.74 35.91 -8.14
CA ASN A 29 -14.32 35.65 -8.00
C ASN A 29 -13.70 36.37 -6.80
N GLY A 30 -14.17 37.58 -6.50
CA GLY A 30 -13.77 38.35 -5.31
C GLY A 30 -14.13 37.61 -4.02
N LEU A 31 -15.37 37.13 -3.91
CA LEU A 31 -15.86 36.37 -2.76
C LEU A 31 -15.09 35.05 -2.56
N LEU A 32 -14.83 34.31 -3.64
CA LEU A 32 -14.05 33.07 -3.58
C LEU A 32 -12.60 33.32 -3.14
N ARG A 33 -11.96 34.40 -3.62
CA ARG A 33 -10.61 34.80 -3.17
C ARG A 33 -10.59 35.20 -1.69
N ALA A 34 -11.60 35.94 -1.24
CA ALA A 34 -11.71 36.34 0.15
C ALA A 34 -11.89 35.12 1.07
N ALA A 35 -12.77 34.18 0.70
CA ALA A 35 -12.98 32.93 1.43
C ALA A 35 -11.69 32.09 1.47
N TRP A 36 -10.97 31.98 0.36
CA TRP A 36 -9.68 31.29 0.30
C TRP A 36 -8.66 31.90 1.25
N ASN A 37 -8.48 33.23 1.21
CA ASN A 37 -7.54 33.94 2.08
C ASN A 37 -7.89 33.80 3.57
N ALA A 38 -9.17 33.69 3.92
CA ALA A 38 -9.63 33.47 5.29
C ALA A 38 -9.37 32.04 5.79
N LEU A 39 -9.42 31.03 4.91
CA LEU A 39 -9.16 29.64 5.24
C LEU A 39 -7.67 29.31 5.31
N MET A 40 -6.84 29.97 4.49
CA MET A 40 -5.40 29.73 4.40
C MET A 40 -4.65 29.64 5.75
N PRO A 41 -4.91 30.52 6.75
CA PRO A 41 -4.27 30.44 8.05
C PRO A 41 -4.69 29.23 8.90
N LEU A 42 -5.91 28.70 8.69
CA LEU A 42 -6.41 27.50 9.39
C LEU A 42 -5.83 26.21 8.80
N LEU A 43 -5.42 26.27 7.53
CA LEU A 43 -4.80 25.17 6.81
C LEU A 43 -3.27 25.15 6.94
N ALA A 44 -2.66 26.20 7.52
CA ALA A 44 -1.23 26.32 7.75
C ALA A 44 -0.89 26.22 9.24
N ARG A 45 0.20 25.52 9.60
CA ARG A 45 0.78 25.57 10.95
C ARG A 45 1.86 26.65 11.06
N PRO A 46 1.99 27.37 12.19
CA PRO A 46 3.11 28.28 12.40
C PRO A 46 4.41 27.51 12.62
N GLY A 47 5.47 27.85 11.87
CA GLY A 47 6.85 27.46 12.20
C GLY A 47 7.49 26.34 11.36
N GLU A 48 6.77 25.69 10.44
CA GLU A 48 7.34 24.69 9.53
C GLU A 48 7.09 25.12 8.07
N GLY A 49 8.16 25.35 7.33
CA GLY A 49 8.11 25.83 5.95
C GLY A 49 7.34 24.89 5.01
N SER A 50 6.40 25.46 4.27
CA SER A 50 5.84 25.05 2.96
C SER A 50 5.63 23.56 2.63
N HIS A 51 5.45 22.68 3.61
CA HIS A 51 5.10 21.29 3.37
C HIS A 51 4.06 20.84 4.37
N TYR A 52 2.79 20.98 3.96
CA TYR A 52 1.66 20.05 4.09
C TYR A 52 0.44 20.84 3.61
N ALA A 53 0.23 20.88 2.30
CA ALA A 53 -1.03 21.34 1.74
C ALA A 53 -1.97 20.14 1.66
N LEU A 54 -3.24 20.34 2.03
CA LEU A 54 -4.33 19.46 1.63
C LEU A 54 -4.16 19.15 0.14
N ASP A 55 -3.84 17.91 -0.19
CA ASP A 55 -3.84 17.42 -1.56
C ASP A 55 -5.29 17.17 -1.96
N PHE A 56 -5.84 18.03 -2.82
CA PHE A 56 -7.23 17.91 -3.28
C PHE A 56 -7.47 16.69 -4.19
N GLU A 57 -6.43 15.99 -4.65
CA GLU A 57 -6.58 14.69 -5.32
C GLU A 57 -6.87 13.56 -4.33
N THR A 58 -6.54 13.73 -3.04
CA THR A 58 -6.77 12.73 -1.98
C THR A 58 -7.67 13.22 -0.83
N ALA A 59 -7.94 14.53 -0.76
CA ALA A 59 -8.83 15.12 0.22
C ALA A 59 -10.30 14.93 -0.19
N HIS A 60 -10.98 13.97 0.43
CA HIS A 60 -12.43 13.90 0.38
C HIS A 60 -13.04 15.07 1.19
N VAL A 61 -13.35 16.19 0.52
CA VAL A 61 -14.09 17.35 1.09
C VAL A 61 -15.57 17.03 1.32
N ALA A 62 -16.05 15.87 0.86
CA ALA A 62 -17.44 15.44 0.98
C ALA A 62 -18.03 15.50 2.41
N PRO A 63 -17.30 15.17 3.50
CA PRO A 63 -17.83 15.30 4.87
C PRO A 63 -18.06 16.75 5.28
N VAL A 64 -17.17 17.66 4.88
CA VAL A 64 -17.27 19.10 5.17
C VAL A 64 -18.40 19.71 4.35
N LEU A 65 -18.48 19.38 3.05
CA LEU A 65 -19.57 19.83 2.19
C LEU A 65 -20.92 19.28 2.67
N ARG A 66 -20.99 18.03 3.12
CA ARG A 66 -22.21 17.41 3.67
C ARG A 66 -22.62 18.02 5.01
N ALA A 67 -21.67 18.33 5.89
CA ALA A 67 -21.94 19.03 7.15
C ALA A 67 -22.45 20.45 6.87
N TYR A 68 -21.75 21.19 6.01
CA TYR A 68 -22.11 22.54 5.61
C TYR A 68 -23.48 22.61 4.94
N LEU A 69 -23.78 21.70 4.00
CA LEU A 69 -25.09 21.65 3.36
C LEU A 69 -26.20 21.23 4.32
N ARG A 70 -25.92 20.40 5.35
CA ARG A 70 -26.90 20.07 6.40
C ARG A 70 -27.22 21.27 7.28
N ASP A 71 -26.21 22.02 7.70
CA ASP A 71 -26.38 23.21 8.51
C ASP A 71 -27.07 24.32 7.72
N ALA A 72 -26.68 24.52 6.46
CA ALA A 72 -27.36 25.41 5.53
C ALA A 72 -28.83 25.01 5.34
N ARG A 73 -29.15 23.72 5.14
CA ARG A 73 -30.54 23.24 5.07
C ARG A 73 -31.30 23.55 6.35
N ALA A 74 -30.70 23.36 7.52
CA ALA A 74 -31.36 23.63 8.80
C ALA A 74 -31.70 25.12 8.98
N ILE A 75 -30.87 26.02 8.48
CA ILE A 75 -31.12 27.47 8.47
C ILE A 75 -32.17 27.83 7.41
N LEU A 76 -32.04 27.26 6.21
CA LEU A 76 -32.91 27.56 5.07
C LEU A 76 -34.32 26.98 5.23
N ASP A 77 -34.54 25.90 6.00
CA ASP A 77 -35.85 25.31 6.32
C ASP A 77 -36.60 26.12 7.41
N CYS A 78 -36.80 27.40 7.12
CA CYS A 78 -37.49 28.33 8.01
C CYS A 78 -38.99 28.01 8.10
N ARG A 79 -39.50 27.91 9.34
CA ARG A 79 -40.91 27.59 9.62
C ARG A 79 -41.81 28.82 9.84
N GLU A 80 -41.26 30.02 9.70
CA GLU A 80 -42.03 31.25 9.88
C GLU A 80 -43.06 31.44 8.75
N PRO A 81 -44.34 31.70 9.08
CA PRO A 81 -45.38 31.94 8.08
C PRO A 81 -45.05 33.13 7.19
N GLY A 82 -45.11 32.96 5.87
CA GLY A 82 -44.87 34.03 4.89
C GLY A 82 -43.39 34.30 4.57
N CYS A 83 -42.45 33.44 4.98
CA CYS A 83 -41.03 33.59 4.63
C CYS A 83 -40.73 33.09 3.20
N GLU A 84 -40.75 33.99 2.22
CA GLU A 84 -40.43 33.67 0.81
C GLU A 84 -38.95 33.89 0.47
N GLY A 85 -38.42 35.12 0.59
CA GLY A 85 -37.02 35.43 0.25
C GLY A 85 -35.99 35.23 1.37
N GLY A 86 -36.41 35.39 2.63
CA GLY A 86 -35.56 35.28 3.82
C GLY A 86 -36.10 36.16 4.95
N CYS A 87 -35.87 35.79 6.21
CA CYS A 87 -36.33 36.58 7.37
C CYS A 87 -35.24 36.65 8.46
N SER A 88 -35.48 37.50 9.46
CA SER A 88 -34.60 37.67 10.62
C SER A 88 -34.47 36.42 11.51
N ALA A 89 -35.40 35.46 11.37
CA ALA A 89 -35.34 34.19 12.08
C ALA A 89 -34.46 33.13 11.38
N CYS A 90 -34.08 33.34 10.11
CA CYS A 90 -33.29 32.36 9.34
C CYS A 90 -31.99 32.92 8.75
N VAL A 91 -32.08 33.81 7.76
CA VAL A 91 -30.91 34.17 6.90
C VAL A 91 -30.51 35.64 7.06
N LEU A 92 -31.41 36.52 7.53
CA LEU A 92 -31.14 37.97 7.62
C LEU A 92 -30.65 38.36 9.02
N ALA A 93 -29.54 39.10 9.10
CA ALA A 93 -29.21 39.86 10.30
C ALA A 93 -30.14 41.09 10.43
N GLY A 94 -30.33 41.61 11.65
CA GLY A 94 -31.33 42.65 11.96
C GLY A 94 -31.20 43.97 11.17
N ASP A 95 -30.09 44.18 10.48
CA ASP A 95 -29.73 45.35 9.67
C ASP A 95 -29.83 45.12 8.14
N LEU A 96 -30.21 43.92 7.69
CA LEU A 96 -30.19 43.53 6.26
C LEU A 96 -31.58 43.36 5.63
N HIS A 97 -32.62 44.01 6.17
CA HIS A 97 -34.01 43.86 5.66
C HIS A 97 -34.16 44.20 4.16
N ALA A 98 -33.36 45.14 3.65
CA ALA A 98 -33.36 45.53 2.23
C ALA A 98 -32.84 44.44 1.27
N GLN A 99 -32.14 43.41 1.77
CA GLN A 99 -31.62 42.31 0.96
C GLN A 99 -32.61 41.13 0.84
N ALA A 100 -33.75 41.18 1.56
CA ALA A 100 -34.79 40.16 1.50
C ALA A 100 -35.40 40.01 0.08
N GLU A 101 -35.36 41.06 -0.73
CA GLU A 101 -35.89 41.07 -2.11
C GLU A 101 -34.96 40.40 -3.13
N ILE A 102 -33.68 40.23 -2.78
CA ILE A 102 -32.64 39.69 -3.68
C ILE A 102 -32.37 38.20 -3.37
N LEU A 103 -32.66 37.77 -2.14
CA LEU A 103 -32.44 36.40 -1.69
C LEU A 103 -33.64 35.49 -2.07
N ASP A 104 -33.34 34.34 -2.69
CA ASP A 104 -34.31 33.27 -2.92
C ASP A 104 -33.98 32.07 -2.01
N ARG A 105 -34.49 32.14 -0.77
CA ARG A 105 -34.34 31.07 0.24
C ARG A 105 -34.90 29.74 -0.26
N GLN A 106 -36.03 29.73 -0.98
CA GLN A 106 -36.68 28.50 -1.41
C GLN A 106 -35.87 27.79 -2.50
N ALA A 107 -35.33 28.52 -3.47
CA ALA A 107 -34.41 27.96 -4.45
C ALA A 107 -33.10 27.49 -3.81
N ALA A 108 -32.58 28.22 -2.82
CA ALA A 108 -31.41 27.81 -2.05
C ALA A 108 -31.65 26.53 -1.24
N LEU A 109 -32.83 26.38 -0.61
CA LEU A 109 -33.23 25.17 0.12
C LEU A 109 -33.35 23.98 -0.83
N ALA A 110 -34.09 24.14 -1.94
CA ALA A 110 -34.24 23.10 -2.95
C ALA A 110 -32.89 22.66 -3.53
N PHE A 111 -31.98 23.61 -3.77
CA PHE A 111 -30.61 23.31 -4.18
C PHE A 111 -29.85 22.52 -3.11
N ALA A 112 -29.90 22.94 -1.85
CA ALA A 112 -29.23 22.24 -0.75
C ALA A 112 -29.75 20.80 -0.60
N GLU A 113 -31.05 20.57 -0.77
CA GLU A 113 -31.66 19.23 -0.75
C GLU A 113 -31.21 18.36 -1.93
N VAL A 114 -31.19 18.91 -3.14
CA VAL A 114 -30.74 18.20 -4.35
C VAL A 114 -29.25 17.85 -4.27
N GLU A 115 -28.41 18.78 -3.85
CA GLU A 115 -26.96 18.54 -3.72
C GLU A 115 -26.66 17.64 -2.51
N LEU A 116 -27.40 17.75 -1.40
CA LEU A 116 -27.34 16.76 -0.32
C LEU A 116 -27.69 15.37 -0.84
N ALA A 117 -28.74 15.21 -1.64
CA ALA A 117 -29.10 13.93 -2.23
C ALA A 117 -28.03 13.40 -3.19
N ALA A 118 -27.43 14.28 -4.00
CA ALA A 118 -26.35 13.95 -4.92
C ALA A 118 -25.03 13.56 -4.22
N VAL A 119 -24.79 14.07 -3.00
CA VAL A 119 -23.58 13.78 -2.19
C VAL A 119 -23.86 12.74 -1.08
N ALA A 120 -25.12 12.36 -0.84
CA ALA A 120 -25.52 11.57 0.34
C ALA A 120 -25.29 10.06 0.23
N GLY A 121 -25.20 9.50 -0.99
CA GLY A 121 -25.21 8.05 -1.18
C GLY A 121 -24.42 7.57 -2.39
N PRO A 122 -24.12 6.26 -2.45
CA PRO A 122 -23.49 5.66 -3.62
C PRO A 122 -24.40 5.77 -4.84
N SER A 123 -23.79 5.76 -6.03
CA SER A 123 -24.55 5.60 -7.28
C SER A 123 -25.34 4.29 -7.27
N GLN A 124 -26.38 4.18 -8.10
CA GLN A 124 -27.12 2.91 -8.23
C GLN A 124 -26.20 1.75 -8.62
N GLU A 125 -25.13 2.01 -9.38
CA GLU A 125 -24.17 0.99 -9.75
C GLU A 125 -23.28 0.55 -8.57
N ASP A 126 -22.92 1.47 -7.68
CA ASP A 126 -22.04 1.19 -6.54
C ASP A 126 -22.78 0.66 -5.31
N ALA A 127 -24.10 0.83 -5.27
CA ALA A 127 -24.96 0.31 -4.21
C ALA A 127 -25.01 -1.24 -4.22
N ALA A 128 -24.10 -1.86 -3.45
CA ALA A 128 -23.98 -3.32 -3.36
C ALA A 128 -25.19 -4.01 -2.70
N ALA A 129 -25.92 -3.29 -1.85
CA ALA A 129 -27.12 -3.75 -1.17
C ALA A 129 -28.02 -2.57 -0.77
N GLU A 130 -29.24 -2.87 -0.33
CA GLU A 130 -30.14 -1.88 0.25
C GLU A 130 -29.50 -1.23 1.50
N GLY A 131 -29.67 0.09 1.65
CA GLY A 131 -29.07 0.84 2.75
C GLY A 131 -27.56 1.06 2.63
N ALA A 132 -26.98 0.84 1.45
CA ALA A 132 -25.58 1.17 1.17
C ALA A 132 -25.32 2.67 1.30
N VAL A 133 -24.27 3.00 2.04
CA VAL A 133 -23.74 4.37 2.17
C VAL A 133 -22.28 4.38 1.77
N LEU A 134 -21.79 5.53 1.30
CA LEU A 134 -20.37 5.69 1.00
C LEU A 134 -19.55 5.52 2.28
N ALA A 135 -18.54 4.65 2.20
CA ALA A 135 -17.55 4.51 3.25
C ALA A 135 -16.40 5.49 2.99
N ARG A 136 -15.90 6.13 4.05
CA ARG A 136 -14.75 7.04 3.94
C ARG A 136 -13.45 6.26 3.86
N ASP A 137 -13.23 5.47 4.89
CA ASP A 137 -12.02 4.68 5.11
C ASP A 137 -12.44 3.46 5.92
N VAL A 138 -12.23 2.26 5.36
CA VAL A 138 -12.64 1.01 6.04
C VAL A 138 -11.92 0.84 7.38
N ALA A 139 -10.64 1.23 7.47
CA ALA A 139 -9.86 1.07 8.71
C ALA A 139 -10.41 1.97 9.81
N ASP A 140 -10.65 3.25 9.51
CA ASP A 140 -11.20 4.19 10.48
C ASP A 140 -12.65 3.84 10.86
N GLU A 141 -13.44 3.38 9.90
CA GLU A 141 -14.83 3.00 10.15
C GLU A 141 -14.98 1.72 10.98
N ILE A 142 -14.06 0.76 10.85
CA ILE A 142 -13.95 -0.39 11.75
C ILE A 142 -13.55 0.13 13.13
N ALA A 143 -12.43 0.86 13.23
CA ALA A 143 -11.93 1.36 14.51
C ALA A 143 -12.95 2.21 15.29
N ALA A 144 -13.75 3.02 14.60
CA ALA A 144 -14.77 3.87 15.22
C ALA A 144 -16.00 3.09 15.71
N ARG A 145 -16.35 1.95 15.08
CA ARG A 145 -17.54 1.16 15.43
C ARG A 145 -17.27 0.16 16.54
N VAL A 146 -16.04 -0.30 16.60
CA VAL A 146 -15.59 -1.34 17.51
C VAL A 146 -15.49 -0.84 18.97
N GLY A 147 -15.74 0.43 19.27
CA GLY A 147 -15.65 1.01 20.62
C GLY A 147 -16.68 0.53 21.67
N GLY A 148 -17.54 -0.44 21.35
CA GLY A 148 -18.60 -0.94 22.24
C GLY A 148 -18.60 -2.45 22.42
N GLY A 149 -17.80 -2.98 23.35
CA GLY A 149 -17.78 -4.41 23.71
C GLY A 149 -17.00 -5.31 22.73
N ALA A 150 -16.76 -6.56 23.11
CA ALA A 150 -16.02 -7.50 22.27
C ALA A 150 -16.74 -7.69 20.93
N GLU A 151 -16.01 -7.47 19.84
CA GLU A 151 -16.51 -7.55 18.47
C GLU A 151 -15.49 -8.32 17.63
N GLU A 152 -15.94 -8.94 16.55
CA GLU A 152 -15.07 -9.62 15.60
C GLU A 152 -15.09 -8.88 14.26
N ALA A 153 -13.90 -8.50 13.79
CA ALA A 153 -13.68 -7.96 12.45
C ALA A 153 -13.14 -9.05 11.53
N ILE A 154 -13.75 -9.22 10.36
CA ILE A 154 -13.32 -10.17 9.33
C ILE A 154 -12.73 -9.39 8.17
N LEU A 155 -11.50 -9.71 7.78
CA LEU A 155 -10.80 -9.05 6.67
C LEU A 155 -10.53 -10.05 5.54
N TRP A 156 -10.84 -9.66 4.29
CA TRP A 156 -10.62 -10.51 3.11
C TRP A 156 -9.60 -9.89 2.14
N PRO A 157 -8.32 -10.27 2.20
CA PRO A 157 -7.34 -9.80 1.22
C PRO A 157 -7.68 -10.27 -0.19
N ALA A 158 -7.46 -9.42 -1.19
CA ALA A 158 -7.45 -9.80 -2.60
C ALA A 158 -6.05 -10.27 -3.02
N ALA A 159 -6.01 -11.15 -4.04
CA ALA A 159 -4.76 -11.55 -4.65
C ALA A 159 -4.18 -10.41 -5.53
N PRO A 160 -2.84 -10.29 -5.62
CA PRO A 160 -1.86 -11.05 -4.85
C PRO A 160 -1.73 -10.54 -3.41
N PHE A 161 -1.54 -11.45 -2.47
CA PHE A 161 -1.34 -11.15 -1.05
C PHE A 161 0.11 -11.45 -0.63
N ASP A 162 0.73 -10.50 0.05
CA ASP A 162 2.06 -10.66 0.66
C ASP A 162 1.88 -10.43 2.19
N PRO A 163 2.17 -11.41 3.06
CA PRO A 163 2.03 -11.27 4.52
C PRO A 163 2.79 -10.08 5.10
N THR A 164 3.85 -9.61 4.43
CA THR A 164 4.60 -8.40 4.80
C THR A 164 3.76 -7.12 4.72
N SER A 165 2.60 -7.16 4.07
CA SER A 165 1.62 -6.07 4.07
C SER A 165 0.97 -5.84 5.43
N LEU A 166 0.88 -6.87 6.30
CA LEU A 166 0.26 -6.76 7.63
C LEU A 166 1.04 -5.85 8.58
N ILE A 167 2.36 -5.72 8.38
CA ILE A 167 3.22 -4.84 9.18
C ILE A 167 3.29 -3.40 8.64
N ARG A 168 2.61 -3.10 7.51
CA ARG A 168 2.56 -1.74 6.96
C ARG A 168 1.83 -0.81 7.91
N PRO A 169 2.20 0.49 7.98
CA PRO A 169 1.71 1.40 9.02
C PRO A 169 0.18 1.39 9.19
N ARG A 170 -0.57 1.35 8.10
CA ARG A 170 -2.04 1.34 8.10
C ARG A 170 -2.63 0.11 8.78
N LEU A 171 -2.30 -1.08 8.28
CA LEU A 171 -2.80 -2.34 8.84
C LEU A 171 -2.24 -2.58 10.24
N ARG A 172 -0.94 -2.30 10.46
CA ARG A 172 -0.32 -2.39 11.79
C ARG A 172 -1.05 -1.55 12.83
N THR A 173 -1.43 -0.32 12.48
CA THR A 173 -2.16 0.58 13.39
C THR A 173 -3.57 0.08 13.65
N LEU A 174 -4.29 -0.37 12.62
CA LEU A 174 -5.63 -0.94 12.78
C LEU A 174 -5.60 -2.19 13.67
N LEU A 175 -4.77 -3.18 13.32
CA LEU A 175 -4.64 -4.43 14.05
C LEU A 175 -4.20 -4.21 15.50
N GLY A 176 -3.25 -3.28 15.73
CA GLY A 176 -2.83 -2.88 17.06
C GLY A 176 -3.99 -2.32 17.89
N ARG A 177 -4.75 -1.36 17.34
CA ARG A 177 -5.92 -0.78 18.01
C ARG A 177 -7.00 -1.82 18.35
N LEU A 178 -7.32 -2.69 17.40
CA LEU A 178 -8.35 -3.73 17.61
C LEU A 178 -7.93 -4.73 18.68
N ASN A 179 -6.67 -5.16 18.64
CA ASN A 179 -6.13 -6.08 19.63
C ASN A 179 -6.03 -5.45 21.02
N GLU A 180 -5.58 -4.19 21.13
CA GLU A 180 -5.50 -3.45 22.40
C GLU A 180 -6.88 -3.24 23.05
N ALA A 181 -7.92 -3.04 22.24
CA ALA A 181 -9.29 -2.91 22.72
C ALA A 181 -10.02 -4.25 22.93
N GLY A 182 -9.33 -5.38 22.68
CA GLY A 182 -9.84 -6.73 22.99
C GLY A 182 -10.78 -7.32 21.93
N HIS A 183 -10.71 -6.83 20.70
CA HIS A 183 -11.53 -7.31 19.58
C HIS A 183 -10.81 -8.40 18.80
N ALA A 184 -11.56 -9.42 18.40
CA ALA A 184 -11.03 -10.49 17.56
C ALA A 184 -10.90 -9.99 16.12
N VAL A 185 -9.80 -10.38 15.47
CA VAL A 185 -9.63 -10.13 14.04
C VAL A 185 -9.42 -11.45 13.32
N THR A 186 -10.32 -11.74 12.39
CA THR A 186 -10.24 -12.92 11.53
C THR A 186 -9.72 -12.52 10.16
N LEU A 187 -8.54 -13.03 9.78
CA LEU A 187 -8.00 -12.92 8.44
C LEU A 187 -8.48 -14.12 7.62
N CYS A 188 -9.49 -13.91 6.77
CA CYS A 188 -10.12 -14.96 5.98
C CYS A 188 -9.49 -15.00 4.57
N LEU A 189 -8.66 -16.02 4.33
CA LEU A 189 -7.87 -16.21 3.12
C LEU A 189 -8.56 -17.17 2.15
N SER A 190 -8.48 -16.93 0.85
CA SER A 190 -8.90 -17.93 -0.14
C SER A 190 -7.88 -19.07 -0.22
N GLU A 191 -8.30 -20.24 -0.68
CA GLU A 191 -7.39 -21.35 -0.98
C GLU A 191 -6.33 -20.96 -2.01
N GLU A 192 -6.70 -20.14 -2.99
CA GLU A 192 -5.78 -19.58 -3.99
C GLU A 192 -4.65 -18.80 -3.32
N ILE A 193 -4.96 -17.88 -2.40
CA ILE A 193 -3.95 -17.10 -1.68
C ILE A 193 -3.06 -18.02 -0.86
N LEU A 194 -3.66 -18.92 -0.07
CA LEU A 194 -2.93 -19.81 0.83
C LEU A 194 -2.01 -20.80 0.08
N SER A 195 -2.45 -21.28 -1.08
CA SER A 195 -1.66 -22.17 -1.94
C SER A 195 -0.54 -21.43 -2.68
N GLY A 196 -0.71 -20.13 -2.94
CA GLY A 196 0.29 -19.28 -3.57
C GLY A 196 1.43 -18.80 -2.65
N LEU A 197 1.30 -18.96 -1.32
CA LEU A 197 2.35 -18.55 -0.37
C LEU A 197 3.54 -19.53 -0.38
N ASP A 198 4.74 -18.98 -0.50
CA ASP A 198 5.98 -19.76 -0.32
C ASP A 198 6.27 -20.09 1.16
N ALA A 199 7.31 -20.89 1.42
CA ALA A 199 7.64 -21.33 2.78
C ALA A 199 8.00 -20.18 3.74
N ALA A 200 8.65 -19.12 3.26
CA ALA A 200 9.00 -17.97 4.10
C ALA A 200 7.76 -17.10 4.37
N GLN A 201 6.92 -16.89 3.36
CA GLN A 201 5.65 -16.17 3.49
C GLN A 201 4.68 -16.88 4.43
N ARG A 202 4.59 -18.22 4.39
CA ARG A 202 3.77 -18.99 5.34
C ARG A 202 4.20 -18.76 6.78
N LEU A 203 5.50 -18.74 7.04
CA LEU A 203 6.05 -18.40 8.36
C LEU A 203 5.78 -16.94 8.74
N GLY A 204 5.97 -16.00 7.80
CA GLY A 204 5.62 -14.60 7.99
C GLY A 204 4.15 -14.39 8.35
N LEU A 205 3.24 -15.11 7.70
CA LEU A 205 1.82 -15.10 8.01
C LEU A 205 1.54 -15.69 9.40
N ARG A 206 2.17 -16.82 9.75
CA ARG A 206 2.03 -17.45 11.07
C ARG A 206 2.43 -16.49 12.18
N ASP A 207 3.59 -15.86 12.05
CA ASP A 207 4.11 -14.99 13.09
C ASP A 207 3.37 -13.66 13.15
N ALA A 208 2.87 -13.16 12.02
CA ALA A 208 1.92 -12.05 12.02
C ALA A 208 0.62 -12.41 12.74
N ALA A 209 0.09 -13.62 12.54
CA ALA A 209 -1.10 -14.09 13.23
C ALA A 209 -0.89 -14.14 14.75
N ILE A 210 0.23 -14.71 15.21
CA ILE A 210 0.56 -14.77 16.64
C ILE A 210 0.78 -13.35 17.21
N ARG A 211 1.57 -12.53 16.52
CA ARG A 211 1.93 -11.17 16.96
C ARG A 211 0.72 -10.26 17.13
N HIS A 212 -0.25 -10.38 16.22
CA HIS A 212 -1.43 -9.52 16.17
C HIS A 212 -2.68 -10.20 16.73
N GLY A 213 -2.57 -11.40 17.30
CA GLY A 213 -3.71 -12.15 17.84
C GLY A 213 -4.77 -12.50 16.78
N LEU A 214 -4.35 -12.72 15.52
CA LEU A 214 -5.29 -12.98 14.42
C LEU A 214 -5.79 -14.43 14.45
N CYS A 215 -7.10 -14.59 14.30
CA CYS A 215 -7.71 -15.83 13.89
C CYS A 215 -7.48 -16.00 12.38
N LEU A 216 -6.94 -17.13 11.94
CA LEU A 216 -6.85 -17.44 10.51
C LEU A 216 -8.05 -18.28 10.11
N ALA A 217 -8.59 -18.02 8.93
CA ALA A 217 -9.68 -18.79 8.37
C ALA A 217 -9.53 -18.95 6.85
N ILE A 218 -10.17 -19.98 6.30
CA ILE A 218 -10.30 -20.20 4.86
C ILE A 218 -11.71 -19.83 4.43
N GLY A 219 -11.83 -19.03 3.38
CA GLY A 219 -13.10 -18.67 2.78
C GLY A 219 -12.96 -17.71 1.60
N THR A 220 -14.03 -17.59 0.83
CA THR A 220 -14.11 -16.65 -0.29
C THR A 220 -14.80 -15.36 0.15
N ALA A 221 -14.24 -14.21 -0.22
CA ALA A 221 -14.90 -12.93 -0.03
C ALA A 221 -16.26 -12.91 -0.74
N PRO A 222 -17.35 -12.50 -0.08
CA PRO A 222 -18.64 -12.30 -0.72
C PRO A 222 -18.54 -11.43 -1.97
N ARG A 223 -19.29 -11.82 -3.02
CA ARG A 223 -19.58 -10.97 -4.17
C ARG A 223 -21.07 -10.62 -4.18
N PHE A 224 -21.37 -9.37 -4.52
CA PHE A 224 -22.73 -8.83 -4.56
C PHE A 224 -23.24 -8.71 -5.99
N ARG A 225 -24.54 -8.46 -6.16
CA ARG A 225 -25.21 -8.45 -7.48
C ARG A 225 -24.58 -7.48 -8.48
N ASN A 226 -24.05 -6.35 -8.01
CA ASN A 226 -23.36 -5.35 -8.82
C ASN A 226 -21.89 -5.67 -9.09
N GLY A 227 -21.43 -6.88 -8.75
CA GLY A 227 -20.04 -7.32 -8.91
C GLY A 227 -19.12 -6.89 -7.77
N ALA A 228 -19.60 -6.08 -6.81
CA ALA A 228 -18.79 -5.64 -5.69
C ALA A 228 -18.27 -6.82 -4.87
N ARG A 229 -17.02 -6.74 -4.44
CA ARG A 229 -16.36 -7.71 -3.57
C ARG A 229 -16.27 -7.15 -2.16
N ALA A 230 -16.56 -7.96 -1.15
CA ALA A 230 -16.33 -7.59 0.23
C ALA A 230 -14.84 -7.32 0.51
N VAL A 231 -14.55 -6.27 1.27
CA VAL A 231 -13.22 -5.87 1.74
C VAL A 231 -13.05 -6.30 3.20
N ALA A 232 -14.06 -6.00 4.01
CA ALA A 232 -14.12 -6.33 5.43
C ALA A 232 -15.57 -6.43 5.92
N ALA A 233 -15.76 -7.00 7.10
CA ALA A 233 -17.04 -7.01 7.80
C ALA A 233 -16.85 -7.00 9.32
N LEU A 234 -17.92 -6.65 10.04
CA LEU A 234 -18.07 -6.88 11.47
C LEU A 234 -19.11 -7.99 11.69
N ALA A 235 -18.85 -8.88 12.65
CA ALA A 235 -19.79 -9.92 13.04
C ALA A 235 -21.15 -9.37 13.53
N SER A 236 -21.18 -8.12 14.00
CA SER A 236 -22.40 -7.38 14.38
C SER A 236 -23.33 -7.05 13.21
N GLY A 237 -22.92 -7.31 11.97
CA GLY A 237 -23.79 -7.18 10.79
C GLY A 237 -23.48 -5.95 9.93
N ARG A 238 -22.20 -5.58 9.77
CA ARG A 238 -21.76 -4.52 8.85
C ARG A 238 -20.80 -5.08 7.83
N ILE A 239 -20.97 -4.76 6.55
CA ILE A 239 -20.07 -5.16 5.47
C ILE A 239 -19.58 -3.93 4.72
N TRP A 240 -18.30 -3.91 4.37
CA TRP A 240 -17.71 -2.98 3.40
C TRP A 240 -17.38 -3.70 2.12
N ALA A 241 -17.81 -3.17 0.98
CA ALA A 241 -17.56 -3.75 -0.34
C ALA A 241 -17.29 -2.68 -1.39
N SER A 242 -16.62 -3.06 -2.48
CA SER A 242 -16.41 -2.18 -3.64
C SER A 242 -16.43 -2.97 -4.93
N ARG A 243 -16.82 -2.31 -6.03
CA ARG A 243 -16.66 -2.84 -7.39
C ARG A 243 -15.20 -2.84 -7.86
N ASP A 244 -14.36 -2.07 -7.19
CA ASP A 244 -12.91 -2.06 -7.40
C ASP A 244 -12.24 -3.13 -6.52
N GLU A 245 -11.22 -3.79 -7.05
CA GLU A 245 -10.40 -4.76 -6.32
C GLU A 245 -9.29 -4.07 -5.50
N ALA A 246 -8.90 -2.84 -5.84
CA ALA A 246 -7.85 -2.09 -5.16
C ALA A 246 -8.06 -1.93 -3.64
N PRO A 247 -9.28 -1.63 -3.13
CA PRO A 247 -9.53 -1.51 -1.69
C PRO A 247 -9.31 -2.82 -0.92
N ALA A 248 -9.44 -3.98 -1.59
CA ALA A 248 -9.20 -5.29 -0.99
C ALA A 248 -7.71 -5.69 -1.00
N ARG A 249 -6.83 -4.95 -1.68
CA ARG A 249 -5.38 -5.22 -1.69
C ARG A 249 -4.74 -4.67 -0.43
N PHE A 250 -4.11 -5.55 0.34
CA PHE A 250 -3.46 -5.16 1.59
C PHE A 250 -2.21 -4.32 1.31
N GLY A 251 -2.06 -3.22 2.04
CA GLY A 251 -1.02 -2.22 1.84
C GLY A 251 -1.45 -0.85 2.36
N ASP A 252 -0.74 0.21 1.96
CA ASP A 252 -0.98 1.57 2.46
C ASP A 252 -2.31 2.17 1.98
N SER A 253 -2.88 1.64 0.88
CA SER A 253 -4.17 2.04 0.32
C SER A 253 -5.33 1.09 0.66
N TRP A 254 -5.11 0.10 1.53
CA TRP A 254 -6.15 -0.88 1.86
C TRP A 254 -7.39 -0.20 2.44
N GLY A 255 -8.58 -0.54 1.95
CA GLY A 255 -9.82 0.05 2.44
C GLY A 255 -10.14 1.46 1.91
N LEU A 256 -9.39 1.96 0.91
CA LEU A 256 -9.72 3.19 0.17
C LEU A 256 -10.21 2.86 -1.22
N GLY A 257 -11.31 3.51 -1.64
CA GLY A 257 -11.80 3.46 -3.02
C GLY A 257 -10.83 4.16 -3.97
N ARG A 258 -10.66 3.61 -5.18
CA ARG A 258 -9.86 4.24 -6.24
C ARG A 258 -10.68 4.46 -7.50
N ASP A 259 -11.01 3.37 -8.20
CA ASP A 259 -11.78 3.45 -9.45
C ASP A 259 -13.29 3.41 -9.18
N ALA A 260 -13.68 2.77 -8.07
CA ALA A 260 -15.03 2.80 -7.51
C ALA A 260 -14.95 3.03 -5.99
N PRO A 261 -15.96 3.69 -5.38
CA PRO A 261 -15.96 3.92 -3.94
C PRO A 261 -16.11 2.59 -3.17
N VAL A 262 -15.70 2.61 -1.91
CA VAL A 262 -16.12 1.58 -0.96
C VAL A 262 -17.48 1.99 -0.41
N VAL A 263 -18.41 1.06 -0.32
CA VAL A 263 -19.72 1.24 0.31
C VAL A 263 -19.84 0.36 1.53
N ALA A 264 -20.61 0.82 2.51
CA ALA A 264 -20.90 0.11 3.74
C ALA A 264 -22.40 -0.07 3.90
N PHE A 265 -22.84 -1.27 4.27
CA PHE A 265 -24.26 -1.62 4.40
C PHE A 265 -24.47 -2.67 5.50
N PRO A 266 -25.70 -2.78 6.05
CA PRO A 266 -26.06 -3.87 6.93
C PRO A 266 -25.98 -5.22 6.21
N GLY A 267 -25.37 -6.22 6.84
CA GLY A 267 -25.27 -7.57 6.30
C GLY A 267 -24.46 -8.50 7.20
N ALA A 268 -24.89 -9.75 7.30
CA ALA A 268 -24.15 -10.77 8.03
C ALA A 268 -22.99 -11.31 7.18
N PRO A 269 -21.76 -11.37 7.70
CA PRO A 269 -20.67 -12.00 6.99
C PRO A 269 -20.89 -13.52 6.86
N PRO A 270 -20.40 -14.17 5.79
CA PRO A 270 -20.44 -15.63 5.70
C PRO A 270 -19.53 -16.24 6.76
N ALA A 271 -19.84 -17.47 7.18
CA ALA A 271 -18.92 -18.24 8.01
C ALA A 271 -17.63 -18.56 7.22
N CYS A 272 -16.48 -18.30 7.83
CA CYS A 272 -15.19 -18.79 7.32
C CYS A 272 -14.79 -20.05 8.11
N ALA A 273 -14.13 -21.00 7.44
CA ALA A 273 -13.65 -22.22 8.08
C ALA A 273 -12.38 -21.92 8.89
N PRO A 274 -12.32 -22.20 10.21
CA PRO A 274 -11.12 -21.95 11.01
C PRO A 274 -9.89 -22.65 10.43
N PHE A 275 -8.76 -21.95 10.45
CA PHE A 275 -7.48 -22.46 9.98
C PHE A 275 -6.43 -22.33 11.08
N ASP A 276 -5.90 -23.46 11.52
CA ASP A 276 -4.84 -23.48 12.53
C ASP A 276 -3.52 -22.95 11.92
N HIS A 277 -2.98 -21.91 12.55
CA HIS A 277 -1.74 -21.25 12.11
C HIS A 277 -0.52 -22.18 12.18
N ASP A 278 -0.54 -23.25 12.98
CA ASP A 278 0.55 -24.23 13.02
C ASP A 278 0.63 -25.08 11.75
N ARG A 279 -0.44 -25.13 10.93
CA ARG A 279 -0.41 -25.73 9.58
C ARG A 279 0.40 -24.90 8.56
N LEU A 280 0.87 -23.71 8.95
CA LEU A 280 1.81 -22.90 8.17
C LEU A 280 3.27 -23.31 8.42
N LEU A 281 3.56 -24.14 9.42
CA LEU A 281 4.90 -24.63 9.66
C LEU A 281 5.43 -25.43 8.45
N PRO A 282 6.75 -25.37 8.16
CA PRO A 282 7.34 -26.04 7.02
C PRO A 282 7.16 -27.56 7.07
N ARG A 283 7.10 -28.19 5.89
CA ARG A 283 7.11 -29.66 5.76
C ARG A 283 8.45 -30.25 6.21
N PRO A 284 8.49 -31.54 6.60
CA PRO A 284 9.75 -32.22 6.93
C PRO A 284 10.78 -32.10 5.80
N GLY A 285 11.99 -31.63 6.12
CA GLY A 285 13.10 -31.45 5.17
C GLY A 285 13.43 -29.99 4.81
N ALA A 286 12.55 -29.02 5.11
CA ALA A 286 12.89 -27.60 5.03
C ALA A 286 13.67 -27.15 6.27
N ARG A 287 14.78 -26.43 6.07
CA ARG A 287 15.58 -25.87 7.16
C ARG A 287 15.29 -24.38 7.28
N TYR A 288 14.94 -23.94 8.48
CA TYR A 288 14.57 -22.56 8.77
C TYR A 288 15.70 -21.84 9.49
N ILE A 289 15.97 -20.62 9.05
CA ILE A 289 16.98 -19.75 9.61
C ILE A 289 16.35 -18.40 9.89
N GLU A 290 16.37 -17.99 11.15
CA GLU A 290 16.10 -16.62 11.55
C GLU A 290 17.44 -15.84 11.58
N PRO A 291 17.70 -14.91 10.64
CA PRO A 291 18.96 -14.19 10.60
C PRO A 291 19.17 -13.31 11.83
N LYS A 292 18.10 -12.68 12.37
CA LYS A 292 18.18 -11.61 13.37
C LYS A 292 19.23 -10.58 12.91
N THR A 293 20.12 -10.15 13.79
CA THR A 293 21.21 -9.21 13.49
C THR A 293 22.41 -9.84 12.80
N ARG A 294 22.41 -11.14 12.46
CA ARG A 294 23.59 -11.82 11.87
C ARG A 294 23.95 -11.31 10.46
N LEU A 295 23.03 -10.64 9.78
CA LEU A 295 23.28 -9.99 8.49
C LEU A 295 23.61 -8.50 8.61
N ASP A 296 23.44 -7.90 9.80
CA ASP A 296 23.81 -6.52 10.08
C ASP A 296 25.33 -6.34 10.00
N GLY A 297 25.76 -5.09 9.79
CA GLY A 297 27.17 -4.73 9.69
C GLY A 297 27.52 -4.12 8.33
N PRO A 298 28.84 -3.99 8.03
CA PRO A 298 29.31 -3.39 6.79
C PRO A 298 28.79 -4.12 5.56
N SER A 299 28.30 -3.37 4.57
CA SER A 299 27.73 -3.91 3.35
C SER A 299 28.78 -4.64 2.53
N ARG A 300 30.07 -4.27 2.64
CA ARG A 300 31.18 -4.93 1.91
C ARG A 300 31.31 -6.42 2.26
N SER A 301 31.12 -6.77 3.53
CA SER A 301 31.24 -8.14 4.03
C SER A 301 29.88 -8.86 4.16
N LEU A 302 28.81 -8.31 3.58
CA LEU A 302 27.48 -8.95 3.62
C LEU A 302 27.52 -10.35 3.01
N GLY A 303 28.21 -10.52 1.87
CA GLY A 303 28.29 -11.82 1.20
C GLY A 303 28.88 -12.90 2.10
N ASP A 304 29.93 -12.58 2.86
CA ASP A 304 30.56 -13.51 3.81
C ASP A 304 29.59 -13.91 4.93
N ARG A 305 28.91 -12.92 5.53
CA ARG A 305 27.91 -13.17 6.58
C ARG A 305 26.75 -14.01 6.06
N PHE A 306 26.26 -13.71 4.85
CA PHE A 306 25.19 -14.47 4.22
C PHE A 306 25.60 -15.91 3.94
N ALA A 307 26.78 -16.14 3.35
CA ALA A 307 27.29 -17.48 3.09
C ALA A 307 27.48 -18.27 4.40
N ALA A 308 28.07 -17.65 5.43
CA ALA A 308 28.23 -18.27 6.74
C ALA A 308 26.90 -18.61 7.41
N LEU A 309 25.87 -17.80 7.17
CA LEU A 309 24.52 -18.01 7.70
C LEU A 309 23.83 -19.23 7.09
N VAL A 310 23.89 -19.38 5.76
CA VAL A 310 23.16 -20.46 5.05
C VAL A 310 23.94 -21.76 4.91
N ARG A 311 25.28 -21.71 5.06
CA ARG A 311 26.16 -22.86 4.86
C ARG A 311 25.84 -24.08 5.75
N PRO A 312 25.63 -23.95 7.08
CA PRO A 312 25.36 -25.10 7.93
C PRO A 312 24.13 -25.90 7.47
N ASP A 313 23.06 -25.20 7.07
CA ASP A 313 21.83 -25.84 6.61
C ASP A 313 21.97 -26.44 5.21
N LEU A 314 22.74 -25.80 4.32
CA LEU A 314 23.09 -26.36 3.02
C LEU A 314 23.98 -27.61 3.18
N GLU A 315 24.94 -27.62 4.09
CA GLU A 315 25.80 -28.78 4.40
C GLU A 315 24.97 -29.92 4.99
N ALA A 316 24.11 -29.62 5.98
CA ALA A 316 23.24 -30.61 6.61
C ALA A 316 22.23 -31.23 5.65
N ALA A 317 21.87 -30.53 4.56
CA ALA A 317 21.01 -31.03 3.49
C ALA A 317 21.78 -31.69 2.33
N GLY A 318 23.12 -31.75 2.38
CA GLY A 318 23.94 -32.28 1.27
C GLY A 318 23.92 -31.40 0.01
N LEU A 319 23.60 -30.12 0.17
CA LEU A 319 23.47 -29.11 -0.89
C LEU A 319 24.71 -28.19 -0.99
N TRP A 320 25.57 -28.15 0.02
CA TRP A 320 26.84 -27.41 -0.08
C TRP A 320 27.88 -28.22 -0.87
N ARG A 321 27.97 -27.98 -2.18
CA ARG A 321 28.81 -28.75 -3.11
C ARG A 321 29.85 -27.87 -3.82
N PRO A 322 31.04 -27.68 -3.22
CA PRO A 322 32.10 -26.89 -3.82
C PRO A 322 32.51 -27.40 -5.21
N LYS A 323 32.85 -26.47 -6.12
CA LYS A 323 33.24 -26.70 -7.52
C LYS A 323 32.17 -27.32 -8.43
N GLN A 324 30.94 -27.49 -7.96
CA GLN A 324 29.85 -28.10 -8.75
C GLN A 324 28.80 -27.09 -9.23
N LEU A 325 28.82 -25.85 -8.73
CA LEU A 325 27.84 -24.84 -9.11
C LEU A 325 28.08 -24.37 -10.56
N VAL A 326 27.04 -24.44 -11.38
CA VAL A 326 27.06 -23.99 -12.79
C VAL A 326 26.16 -22.78 -13.04
N SER A 327 25.13 -22.59 -12.21
CA SER A 327 24.21 -21.46 -12.33
C SER A 327 23.68 -20.99 -10.98
N VAL A 328 23.35 -19.70 -10.92
CA VAL A 328 22.59 -19.09 -9.83
C VAL A 328 21.41 -18.35 -10.45
N SER A 329 20.23 -18.50 -9.87
CA SER A 329 19.04 -17.73 -10.24
C SER A 329 18.55 -16.97 -9.02
N TYR A 330 18.24 -15.69 -9.15
CA TYR A 330 17.58 -14.90 -8.10
C TYR A 330 16.32 -14.24 -8.67
N SER A 331 15.18 -14.42 -8.00
CA SER A 331 13.93 -13.75 -8.34
C SER A 331 13.49 -12.86 -7.18
N ASP A 332 13.24 -11.58 -7.46
CA ASP A 332 12.75 -10.60 -6.48
C ASP A 332 12.20 -9.36 -7.21
N ARG A 333 10.95 -8.98 -6.94
CA ARG A 333 10.26 -7.84 -7.59
C ARG A 333 10.78 -6.46 -7.15
N TYR A 334 11.64 -6.42 -6.15
CA TYR A 334 12.08 -5.20 -5.46
C TYR A 334 13.57 -4.87 -5.68
N VAL A 335 14.24 -5.51 -6.65
CA VAL A 335 15.59 -5.12 -7.08
C VAL A 335 15.52 -3.88 -7.97
N ARG A 336 15.19 -2.74 -7.35
CA ARG A 336 14.91 -1.45 -8.03
C ARG A 336 15.85 -0.32 -7.68
N SER A 337 16.57 -0.42 -6.57
CA SER A 337 17.52 0.60 -6.13
C SER A 337 18.97 0.09 -6.20
N PRO A 338 19.94 1.01 -6.38
CA PRO A 338 21.36 0.65 -6.40
C PRO A 338 21.84 -0.13 -5.17
N LEU A 339 21.31 0.20 -3.98
CA LEU A 339 21.65 -0.51 -2.75
C LEU A 339 21.21 -1.98 -2.82
N VAL A 340 19.94 -2.27 -3.13
CA VAL A 340 19.45 -3.65 -3.15
C VAL A 340 20.18 -4.48 -4.20
N ALA A 341 20.43 -3.91 -5.38
CA ALA A 341 21.25 -4.54 -6.42
C ALA A 341 22.65 -4.91 -5.92
N LEU A 342 23.33 -4.01 -5.21
CA LEU A 342 24.65 -4.27 -4.63
C LEU A 342 24.62 -5.41 -3.60
N LEU A 343 23.63 -5.42 -2.71
CA LEU A 343 23.51 -6.45 -1.68
C LEU A 343 23.25 -7.84 -2.29
N VAL A 344 22.38 -7.93 -3.30
CA VAL A 344 22.13 -9.16 -4.07
C VAL A 344 23.40 -9.65 -4.74
N VAL A 345 24.10 -8.78 -5.49
CA VAL A 345 25.32 -9.16 -6.21
C VAL A 345 26.41 -9.64 -5.24
N ARG A 346 26.56 -9.02 -4.07
CA ARG A 346 27.53 -9.47 -3.04
C ARG A 346 27.19 -10.83 -2.45
N ALA A 347 25.91 -11.10 -2.17
CA ALA A 347 25.48 -12.40 -1.68
C ALA A 347 25.71 -13.50 -2.73
N VAL A 348 25.28 -13.25 -3.96
CA VAL A 348 25.41 -14.20 -5.08
C VAL A 348 26.88 -14.42 -5.43
N SER A 349 27.68 -13.36 -5.56
CA SER A 349 29.11 -13.50 -5.92
C SER A 349 29.88 -14.26 -4.86
N ARG A 350 29.54 -14.10 -3.58
CA ARG A 350 30.20 -14.85 -2.51
C ARG A 350 29.85 -16.33 -2.53
N LEU A 351 28.58 -16.69 -2.73
CA LEU A 351 28.17 -18.08 -2.90
C LEU A 351 28.80 -18.69 -4.15
N ALA A 352 28.81 -17.96 -5.27
CA ALA A 352 29.49 -18.35 -6.50
C ALA A 352 30.98 -18.62 -6.25
N ALA A 353 31.69 -17.72 -5.57
CA ALA A 353 33.11 -17.91 -5.26
C ALA A 353 33.36 -19.13 -4.35
N ALA A 354 32.41 -19.50 -3.50
CA ALA A 354 32.53 -20.66 -2.61
C ALA A 354 32.19 -22.00 -3.30
N LEU A 355 31.30 -21.98 -4.30
CA LEU A 355 30.66 -23.18 -4.84
C LEU A 355 30.94 -23.44 -6.33
N ALA A 356 31.30 -22.43 -7.11
CA ALA A 356 31.59 -22.57 -8.53
C ALA A 356 32.97 -23.20 -8.76
N GLY A 357 33.11 -23.87 -9.90
CA GLY A 357 34.40 -24.31 -10.41
C GLY A 357 35.20 -23.14 -11.02
N PRO A 358 36.17 -23.41 -11.90
CA PRO A 358 36.98 -22.37 -12.56
C PRO A 358 36.17 -21.51 -13.55
N GLN A 359 34.99 -21.96 -13.97
CA GLN A 359 34.13 -21.20 -14.88
C GLN A 359 33.30 -20.17 -14.12
N ARG A 360 33.07 -19.00 -14.75
CA ARG A 360 32.14 -18.00 -14.22
C ARG A 360 30.72 -18.58 -14.25
N PRO A 361 30.00 -18.64 -13.12
CA PRO A 361 28.65 -19.17 -13.13
C PRO A 361 27.71 -18.19 -13.83
N ARG A 362 26.75 -18.74 -14.56
CA ARG A 362 25.63 -17.96 -15.11
C ARG A 362 24.77 -17.45 -13.97
N PHE A 363 24.49 -16.15 -13.94
CA PHE A 363 23.62 -15.53 -12.97
C PHE A 363 22.37 -14.99 -13.65
N ARG A 364 21.23 -15.65 -13.41
CA ARG A 364 19.93 -15.15 -13.84
C ARG A 364 19.31 -14.28 -12.75
N LEU A 365 18.91 -13.06 -13.11
CA LEU A 365 18.20 -12.14 -12.23
C LEU A 365 16.81 -11.83 -12.81
N ALA A 366 15.74 -12.24 -12.14
CA ALA A 366 14.37 -11.94 -12.53
C ALA A 366 13.75 -10.88 -11.59
N THR A 367 13.33 -9.74 -12.15
CA THR A 367 12.75 -8.63 -11.37
C THR A 367 11.58 -7.96 -12.11
N ALA A 368 10.82 -7.13 -11.38
CA ALA A 368 9.70 -6.39 -11.93
C ALA A 368 10.17 -5.10 -12.64
N PRO A 369 9.41 -4.59 -13.63
CA PRO A 369 9.66 -3.29 -14.22
C PRO A 369 9.70 -2.18 -13.15
N LEU A 370 10.56 -1.19 -13.38
CA LEU A 370 10.58 0.05 -12.61
C LEU A 370 9.20 0.71 -12.67
N LYS A 371 8.79 1.28 -11.53
CA LYS A 371 7.57 2.09 -11.47
C LYS A 371 7.95 3.53 -11.78
N PHE A 372 7.18 4.16 -12.65
CA PHE A 372 7.31 5.58 -12.90
C PHE A 372 6.83 6.37 -11.69
N HIS A 373 7.59 7.39 -11.32
CA HIS A 373 7.30 8.28 -10.20
C HIS A 373 7.57 9.73 -10.62
N ASP A 374 6.54 10.57 -10.62
CA ASP A 374 6.59 12.01 -10.96
C ASP A 374 7.27 12.91 -9.90
N GLY A 375 8.11 12.33 -9.04
CA GLY A 375 8.74 13.03 -7.92
C GLY A 375 10.04 13.75 -8.26
N ALA A 376 10.74 14.22 -7.23
CA ALA A 376 12.10 14.76 -7.32
C ALA A 376 13.11 13.69 -7.79
N ALA A 377 14.11 14.11 -8.57
CA ALA A 377 15.14 13.23 -9.13
C ALA A 377 15.82 12.38 -8.03
N PRO A 378 16.09 11.08 -8.28
CA PRO A 378 16.70 10.22 -7.29
C PRO A 378 18.15 10.64 -7.04
N TYR A 379 18.59 10.57 -5.79
CA TYR A 379 19.92 11.03 -5.38
C TYR A 379 20.53 10.20 -4.23
N ARG A 380 19.84 9.15 -3.77
CA ARG A 380 20.30 8.25 -2.71
C ARG A 380 20.38 6.83 -3.25
N LEU A 381 21.28 6.03 -2.67
CA LEU A 381 21.43 4.61 -3.00
C LEU A 381 20.15 3.78 -2.77
N SER A 382 19.26 4.25 -1.89
CA SER A 382 17.97 3.62 -1.60
C SER A 382 16.83 4.09 -2.51
N HIS A 383 17.06 5.09 -3.36
CA HIS A 383 16.06 5.52 -4.35
C HIS A 383 16.10 4.59 -5.56
N ASP A 384 14.94 4.36 -6.16
CA ASP A 384 14.82 3.52 -7.34
C ASP A 384 15.41 4.23 -8.58
N TRP A 385 15.97 3.44 -9.49
CA TRP A 385 16.25 3.95 -10.84
C TRP A 385 14.93 4.39 -11.52
N ARG A 386 15.04 5.32 -12.47
CA ARG A 386 13.89 5.78 -13.27
C ARG A 386 13.82 5.17 -14.66
N VAL A 387 14.98 4.78 -15.18
CA VAL A 387 15.12 4.30 -16.55
C VAL A 387 15.63 2.85 -16.51
N GLU A 388 14.92 1.97 -17.20
CA GLU A 388 15.24 0.54 -17.24
C GLU A 388 16.61 0.27 -17.87
N THR A 389 16.97 0.99 -18.93
CA THR A 389 18.27 0.85 -19.61
C THR A 389 19.42 1.19 -18.68
N ASP A 390 19.28 2.21 -17.83
CA ASP A 390 20.32 2.58 -16.86
C ASP A 390 20.51 1.49 -15.81
N ARG A 391 19.39 1.00 -15.25
CA ARG A 391 19.40 -0.11 -14.28
C ARG A 391 20.05 -1.36 -14.88
N GLU A 392 19.68 -1.72 -16.10
CA GLU A 392 20.23 -2.87 -16.80
C GLU A 392 21.75 -2.73 -17.01
N GLN A 393 22.21 -1.61 -17.58
CA GLN A 393 23.63 -1.41 -17.88
C GLN A 393 24.48 -1.38 -16.60
N VAL A 394 24.00 -0.73 -15.54
CA VAL A 394 24.69 -0.69 -14.24
C VAL A 394 24.79 -2.09 -13.65
N LEU A 395 23.70 -2.88 -13.67
CA LEU A 395 23.70 -4.25 -13.20
C LEU A 395 24.67 -5.14 -13.98
N ARG A 396 24.72 -5.00 -15.31
CA ARG A 396 25.66 -5.75 -16.16
C ARG A 396 27.11 -5.46 -15.78
N HIS A 397 27.49 -4.19 -15.65
CA HIS A 397 28.84 -3.81 -15.22
C HIS A 397 29.16 -4.25 -13.80
N LEU A 398 28.21 -4.13 -12.87
CA LEU A 398 28.37 -4.54 -11.49
C LEU A 398 28.60 -6.06 -11.37
N CYS A 399 27.80 -6.86 -12.08
CA CYS A 399 27.94 -8.32 -12.13
C CYS A 399 29.24 -8.76 -12.79
N GLN A 400 29.62 -8.13 -13.91
CA GLN A 400 30.86 -8.41 -14.61
C GLN A 400 32.08 -8.18 -13.70
N GLY A 401 32.09 -7.07 -12.95
CA GLY A 401 33.13 -6.75 -11.96
C GLY A 401 33.14 -7.70 -10.76
N ALA A 402 32.00 -8.30 -10.43
CA ALA A 402 31.85 -9.32 -9.39
C ALA A 402 32.12 -10.76 -9.87
N GLY A 403 32.52 -10.95 -11.14
CA GLY A 403 32.83 -12.27 -11.69
C GLY A 403 31.61 -13.10 -12.13
N LEU A 404 30.45 -12.47 -12.29
CA LEU A 404 29.18 -13.11 -12.67
C LEU A 404 28.83 -12.81 -14.14
N ASP A 405 28.21 -13.77 -14.82
CA ASP A 405 27.66 -13.60 -16.17
C ASP A 405 26.14 -13.37 -16.09
N LEU A 406 25.69 -12.13 -16.27
CA LEU A 406 24.31 -11.71 -15.98
C LEU A 406 23.34 -11.96 -17.15
N ASP A 407 22.31 -12.75 -16.87
CA ASP A 407 21.06 -12.88 -17.63
C ASP A 407 19.94 -12.13 -16.88
N LEU A 408 19.68 -10.87 -17.25
CA LEU A 408 18.64 -10.03 -16.63
C LEU A 408 17.30 -10.24 -17.33
N GLN A 409 16.27 -10.60 -16.56
CA GLN A 409 14.90 -10.77 -17.01
C GLN A 409 13.99 -9.77 -16.29
N VAL A 410 13.43 -8.83 -17.05
CA VAL A 410 12.50 -7.80 -16.55
C VAL A 410 11.08 -8.16 -17.00
N GLY A 411 10.16 -8.34 -16.06
CA GLY A 411 8.78 -8.71 -16.39
C GLY A 411 7.96 -9.12 -15.17
N GLN A 412 7.03 -10.06 -15.34
CA GLN A 412 6.28 -10.63 -14.22
C GLN A 412 7.19 -11.57 -13.41
N ALA A 413 7.97 -10.99 -12.51
CA ALA A 413 8.75 -11.75 -11.53
C ALA A 413 7.83 -12.34 -10.45
N SER A 414 8.18 -13.55 -9.99
CA SER A 414 7.47 -14.24 -8.92
C SER A 414 7.35 -13.36 -7.67
N HIS A 415 6.28 -13.52 -6.91
CA HIS A 415 6.14 -12.90 -5.58
C HIS A 415 7.15 -13.47 -4.58
N SER A 416 7.56 -14.72 -4.78
CA SER A 416 8.55 -15.40 -3.93
C SER A 416 9.94 -14.84 -4.19
N ARG A 417 10.60 -14.35 -3.12
CA ARG A 417 11.99 -13.87 -3.21
C ARG A 417 12.91 -15.07 -3.02
N ARG A 418 13.45 -15.60 -4.13
CA ARG A 418 14.10 -16.92 -4.14
C ARG A 418 15.46 -16.86 -4.82
N LEU A 419 16.46 -17.43 -4.16
CA LEU A 419 17.77 -17.74 -4.71
C LEU A 419 17.87 -19.25 -4.96
N THR A 420 18.17 -19.66 -6.18
CA THR A 420 18.35 -21.07 -6.56
C THR A 420 19.77 -21.29 -7.05
N LEU A 421 20.43 -22.29 -6.48
CA LEU A 421 21.75 -22.78 -6.89
C LEU A 421 21.56 -24.02 -7.76
N GLY A 422 22.10 -24.01 -8.97
CA GLY A 422 22.07 -25.14 -9.90
C GLY A 422 23.43 -25.81 -10.01
N TYR A 423 23.46 -27.13 -9.84
CA TYR A 423 24.69 -27.94 -9.86
C TYR A 423 24.82 -28.72 -11.18
N ALA A 424 26.06 -29.11 -11.51
CA ALA A 424 26.39 -29.83 -12.75
C ALA A 424 25.69 -31.19 -12.89
N ASP A 425 25.30 -31.82 -11.78
CA ASP A 425 24.56 -33.08 -11.74
C ASP A 425 23.04 -32.91 -11.93
N GLY A 426 22.58 -31.68 -12.16
CA GLY A 426 21.16 -31.34 -12.29
C GLY A 426 20.46 -31.11 -10.95
N GLY A 427 21.13 -31.30 -9.82
CA GLY A 427 20.60 -30.97 -8.50
C GLY A 427 20.41 -29.47 -8.33
N THR A 428 19.42 -29.09 -7.51
CA THR A 428 19.18 -27.69 -7.15
C THR A 428 19.04 -27.51 -5.64
N ALA A 429 19.49 -26.35 -5.17
CA ALA A 429 19.21 -25.87 -3.82
C ALA A 429 18.43 -24.57 -3.89
N SER A 430 17.30 -24.48 -3.21
CA SER A 430 16.50 -23.27 -3.13
C SER A 430 16.63 -22.62 -1.76
N ILE A 431 16.92 -21.32 -1.74
CA ILE A 431 16.98 -20.45 -0.57
C ILE A 431 15.87 -19.41 -0.76
N VAL A 432 14.80 -19.54 0.01
CA VAL A 432 13.65 -18.62 -0.01
C VAL A 432 13.85 -17.57 1.08
N LEU A 433 13.68 -16.30 0.74
CA LEU A 433 13.89 -15.15 1.62
C LEU A 433 12.55 -14.46 1.84
N ASP A 434 12.20 -14.16 3.09
CA ASP A 434 10.96 -13.42 3.38
C ASP A 434 10.99 -12.02 2.77
N GLN A 435 12.07 -11.25 3.01
CA GLN A 435 12.19 -9.84 2.57
C GLN A 435 13.23 -9.62 1.46
N GLY A 436 13.82 -10.69 0.93
CA GLY A 436 14.97 -10.57 0.02
C GLY A 436 16.12 -9.86 0.75
N PHE A 437 16.78 -8.90 0.10
CA PHE A 437 17.82 -8.07 0.73
C PHE A 437 17.39 -6.62 0.99
N GLY A 438 16.15 -6.26 0.69
CA GLY A 438 15.63 -4.89 0.84
C GLY A 438 15.37 -4.48 2.29
N PHE A 439 15.38 -5.42 3.24
CA PHE A 439 15.20 -5.17 4.67
C PHE A 439 16.46 -4.56 5.34
N LEU A 440 17.64 -4.73 4.72
CA LEU A 440 18.88 -4.14 5.23
C LEU A 440 18.92 -2.66 4.84
N ARG A 441 18.83 -1.78 5.84
CA ARG A 441 18.82 -0.32 5.66
C ARG A 441 20.14 0.29 6.12
N PRO A 442 20.64 1.35 5.47
CA PRO A 442 21.78 2.10 5.98
C PRO A 442 21.46 2.71 7.34
N VAL A 443 22.35 2.55 8.33
CA VAL A 443 22.19 3.10 9.68
C VAL A 443 22.40 4.62 9.70
N ALA A 444 23.31 5.10 8.87
CA ALA A 444 23.61 6.51 8.70
C ALA A 444 23.17 6.99 7.32
N GLN A 445 23.13 8.31 7.14
CA GLN A 445 22.84 8.91 5.84
C GLN A 445 23.88 8.42 4.82
N ALA A 446 23.40 7.64 3.84
CA ALA A 446 24.24 7.17 2.75
C ALA A 446 24.72 8.36 1.90
N PRO A 447 25.92 8.27 1.30
CA PRO A 447 26.43 9.32 0.44
C PRO A 447 25.49 9.56 -0.74
N HIS A 448 25.53 10.78 -1.27
CA HIS A 448 24.84 11.13 -2.51
C HIS A 448 25.26 10.17 -3.63
N PHE A 449 24.29 9.73 -4.41
CA PHE A 449 24.50 8.88 -5.57
C PHE A 449 23.92 9.57 -6.80
N ASP A 450 24.78 10.00 -7.73
CA ASP A 450 24.36 10.64 -8.96
C ASP A 450 23.93 9.59 -9.99
N PHE A 451 22.62 9.55 -10.26
CA PHE A 451 22.02 8.64 -11.24
C PHE A 451 22.29 9.04 -12.69
N ARG A 452 22.83 10.22 -12.95
CA ARG A 452 23.15 10.72 -14.30
C ARG A 452 24.54 10.33 -14.78
N GLU A 453 25.35 9.74 -13.90
CA GLU A 453 26.66 9.25 -14.29
C GLU A 453 26.54 8.10 -15.30
N PRO A 454 27.50 7.94 -16.22
CA PRO A 454 27.53 6.78 -17.10
C PRO A 454 27.51 5.46 -16.32
N ALA A 455 26.82 4.44 -16.84
CA ALA A 455 26.63 3.16 -16.17
C ALA A 455 27.92 2.51 -15.63
N PRO A 456 29.07 2.51 -16.35
CA PRO A 456 30.34 2.00 -15.80
C PRO A 456 30.82 2.76 -14.55
N ALA A 457 30.62 4.08 -14.49
CA ALA A 457 31.03 4.91 -13.36
C ALA A 457 30.13 4.64 -12.14
N GLN A 458 28.82 4.55 -12.34
CA GLN A 458 27.87 4.14 -11.31
C GLN A 458 28.24 2.75 -10.74
N ALA A 459 28.50 1.76 -11.60
CA ALA A 459 28.86 0.41 -11.17
C ALA A 459 30.18 0.38 -10.38
N LYS A 460 31.20 1.13 -10.81
CA LYS A 460 32.48 1.26 -10.10
C LYS A 460 32.31 1.93 -8.74
N ARG A 461 31.46 2.96 -8.65
CA ARG A 461 31.13 3.60 -7.37
C ARG A 461 30.41 2.61 -6.46
N LEU A 462 29.39 1.91 -6.96
CA LEU A 462 28.61 0.93 -6.21
C LEU A 462 29.46 -0.20 -5.64
N SER A 463 30.38 -0.78 -6.43
CA SER A 463 31.23 -1.86 -5.95
C SER A 463 32.12 -1.43 -4.77
N GLY A 464 32.55 -0.16 -4.76
CA GLY A 464 33.34 0.45 -3.70
C GLY A 464 32.56 0.87 -2.45
N VAL A 465 31.22 0.92 -2.49
CA VAL A 465 30.38 1.36 -1.36
C VAL A 465 30.57 0.47 -0.14
N ASP A 466 30.80 1.07 1.03
CA ASP A 466 30.81 0.37 2.30
C ASP A 466 29.95 1.13 3.29
N LEU A 467 28.76 0.59 3.58
CA LEU A 467 27.78 1.21 4.46
C LEU A 467 27.51 0.26 5.61
N LEU A 468 27.38 0.80 6.81
CA LEU A 468 26.82 0.05 7.90
C LEU A 468 25.32 -0.14 7.63
N CYS A 469 24.89 -1.39 7.51
CA CYS A 469 23.49 -1.75 7.32
C CYS A 469 22.96 -2.47 8.56
N SER A 470 21.71 -2.23 8.92
CA SER A 470 21.00 -2.97 9.96
C SER A 470 19.60 -3.35 9.52
N SER A 471 19.00 -4.28 10.26
CA SER A 471 17.62 -4.70 10.14
C SER A 471 16.81 -4.24 11.35
N ASP A 472 15.53 -3.91 11.14
CA ASP A 472 14.60 -3.44 12.18
C ASP A 472 13.50 -4.46 12.51
N GLY A 473 13.58 -5.67 11.96
CA GLY A 473 12.52 -6.65 12.06
C GLY A 473 12.96 -8.10 11.89
N THR A 474 12.05 -9.00 12.23
CA THR A 474 12.15 -10.43 11.98
C THR A 474 12.03 -10.70 10.49
N THR A 475 13.01 -11.41 9.93
CA THR A 475 13.00 -11.94 8.56
C THR A 475 13.36 -13.42 8.60
N TYR A 476 13.01 -14.17 7.56
CA TYR A 476 13.18 -15.61 7.50
C TYR A 476 13.91 -16.02 6.24
N ILE A 477 14.76 -17.03 6.40
CA ILE A 477 15.40 -17.74 5.29
C ILE A 477 15.02 -19.20 5.41
N VAL A 478 14.56 -19.79 4.31
CA VAL A 478 14.22 -21.21 4.25
C VAL A 478 15.08 -21.88 3.19
N VAL A 479 15.84 -22.89 3.58
CA VAL A 479 16.59 -23.75 2.66
C VAL A 479 15.74 -24.98 2.35
N VAL A 480 15.51 -25.21 1.06
CA VAL A 480 14.69 -26.30 0.53
C VAL A 480 15.51 -27.10 -0.48
N SER A 481 15.55 -28.42 -0.31
CA SER A 481 15.99 -29.34 -1.35
C SER A 481 14.83 -29.57 -2.30
N GLU A 482 14.97 -29.18 -3.56
CA GLU A 482 14.03 -29.62 -4.60
C GLU A 482 14.54 -30.99 -5.08
N GLY A 483 14.02 -32.04 -4.45
CA GLY A 483 14.23 -33.41 -4.93
C GLY A 483 13.75 -33.51 -6.36
N GLY A 484 14.60 -34.07 -7.23
CA GLY A 484 14.19 -34.52 -8.57
C GLY A 484 12.91 -35.35 -8.46
N ARG A 485 12.04 -35.22 -9.47
CA ARG A 485 10.77 -35.96 -9.62
C ARG A 485 10.86 -37.31 -8.93
N ALA A 486 9.98 -37.52 -7.93
CA ALA A 486 9.61 -38.87 -7.55
C ALA A 486 9.12 -39.55 -8.84
N THR A 487 9.90 -40.53 -9.29
CA THR A 487 9.46 -41.52 -10.26
C THR A 487 8.28 -42.30 -9.73
#